data_AF-A0A831NS63-F1
#
_entry.id   AF-A0A831NS63-F1
#
_cell.length_a   1.000
_cell.length_b   1.000
_cell.length_c   1.000
_cell.angle_alpha   90.00
_cell.angle_beta   90.00
_cell.angle_gamma   90.00
#
_symmetry.space_group_name_H-M   'P 1'
#
loop_
_entity.id
_entity.type
_entity.pdbx_description
1 polymer ?
#
loop_
_entity_poly.entity_id
_entity_poly.type
_entity_poly.pdbx_seq_one_letter_code
_entity_poly.pdbx_strand_id
1 'polypeptide(L)'
;MKAEVDNGSWLLAKAERHFDGIEPVAPHIAMIKDDISEFAVRYQHFNLALNRLNAILASGGNPDQNYYANVVAFKELIAGELLPNLTEIKIAPAVMSDHRCPETFGAIRRQLISGELKFPAENKDHPGKVASGLLIKGFAIYVQNIHCHSEDPTLVARKFELGIEEILLNDFPGSPLTTDALDWMIEGREDFSRGARTKLNVKSVERVVEKALQTRFGQDEKNRVVAKFKVTPTNKGLSIDPDKVNPEVRHYLFNHSGTFSWEIYRNLKAMGVNAQIHTSASPISKEHPFVVVYKDTNAVVVDLTIGKLVDGHPHTFVGTRKDLFNLLKDPKTKKNQFATDNVEANPRKAFEQYWGYIPNPSPTESS
;
A
#
# COMPACT_ATOMS: atom_id res chain seq x y z
N MET A 1 -14.55 -13.22 15.41
CA MET A 1 -15.55 -13.17 14.32
C MET A 1 -16.95 -12.84 14.83
N LYS A 2 -17.60 -13.69 15.65
CA LYS A 2 -18.97 -13.43 16.14
C LYS A 2 -19.15 -12.05 16.83
N ALA A 3 -18.27 -11.69 17.76
CA ALA A 3 -18.31 -10.37 18.42
C ALA A 3 -18.08 -9.19 17.46
N GLU A 4 -17.24 -9.36 16.44
CA GLU A 4 -16.99 -8.32 15.43
C GLU A 4 -18.16 -8.15 14.47
N VAL A 5 -18.84 -9.25 14.13
CA VAL A 5 -20.11 -9.22 13.40
C VAL A 5 -21.15 -8.46 14.22
N ASP A 6 -21.33 -8.80 15.50
CA ASP A 6 -22.28 -8.12 16.38
C ASP A 6 -21.94 -6.62 16.59
N ASN A 7 -20.65 -6.26 16.59
CA ASN A 7 -20.18 -4.87 16.66
C ASN A 7 -20.40 -4.11 15.36
N GLY A 8 -20.10 -4.73 14.22
CA GLY A 8 -20.36 -4.18 12.89
C GLY A 8 -21.85 -3.96 12.64
N SER A 9 -22.73 -4.89 13.04
CA SER A 9 -24.18 -4.81 12.78
C SER A 9 -24.82 -3.54 13.33
N TRP A 10 -24.36 -3.04 14.49
CA TRP A 10 -24.85 -1.78 15.07
C TRP A 10 -24.49 -0.58 14.18
N LEU A 11 -23.24 -0.49 13.75
CA LEU A 11 -22.76 0.63 12.93
C LEU A 11 -23.45 0.61 11.56
N LEU A 12 -23.65 -0.58 11.00
CA LEU A 12 -24.38 -0.79 9.76
C LEU A 12 -25.84 -0.35 9.87
N ALA A 13 -26.53 -0.68 10.97
CA ALA A 13 -27.90 -0.23 11.21
C ALA A 13 -28.02 1.30 11.34
N LYS A 14 -27.00 1.97 11.90
CA LYS A 14 -26.92 3.45 11.91
C LYS A 14 -26.70 4.00 10.51
N ALA A 15 -25.74 3.45 9.77
CA ALA A 15 -25.47 3.85 8.39
C ALA A 15 -26.72 3.71 7.50
N GLU A 16 -27.43 2.58 7.60
CA GLU A 16 -28.69 2.36 6.88
C GLU A 16 -29.71 3.46 7.16
N ARG A 17 -29.97 3.75 8.44
CA ARG A 17 -30.95 4.78 8.83
C ARG A 17 -30.60 6.18 8.31
N HIS A 18 -29.32 6.53 8.29
CA HIS A 18 -28.88 7.89 7.98
C HIS A 18 -28.53 8.10 6.50
N PHE A 19 -28.17 7.04 5.78
CA PHE A 19 -27.73 7.10 4.39
C PHE A 19 -28.73 6.48 3.41
N ASP A 20 -29.93 6.14 3.89
CA ASP A 20 -31.03 5.71 3.04
C ASP A 20 -31.30 6.71 1.90
N GLY A 21 -31.55 6.17 0.71
CA GLY A 21 -31.79 6.93 -0.52
C GLY A 21 -30.59 7.69 -1.10
N ILE A 22 -29.38 7.56 -0.53
CA ILE A 22 -28.16 8.16 -1.09
C ILE A 22 -27.55 7.20 -2.11
N GLU A 23 -27.81 7.44 -3.40
CA GLU A 23 -27.45 6.53 -4.51
C GLU A 23 -25.99 6.04 -4.49
N PRO A 24 -24.96 6.86 -4.19
CA PRO A 24 -23.58 6.38 -4.12
C PRO A 24 -23.25 5.45 -2.94
N VAL A 25 -24.13 5.28 -1.95
CA VAL A 25 -23.82 4.55 -0.70
C VAL A 25 -24.88 3.51 -0.34
N ALA A 26 -26.16 3.81 -0.54
CA ALA A 26 -27.26 2.92 -0.16
C ALA A 26 -27.17 1.51 -0.79
N PRO A 27 -26.80 1.34 -2.09
CA PRO A 27 -26.61 0.01 -2.66
C PRO A 27 -25.52 -0.80 -1.96
N HIS A 28 -24.42 -0.14 -1.55
CA HIS A 28 -23.32 -0.79 -0.85
C HIS A 28 -23.71 -1.21 0.56
N ILE A 29 -24.51 -0.40 1.27
CA ILE A 29 -25.05 -0.78 2.58
C ILE A 29 -25.90 -2.05 2.45
N ALA A 30 -26.76 -2.14 1.44
CA ALA A 30 -27.56 -3.34 1.18
C ALA A 30 -26.67 -4.56 0.93
N MET A 31 -25.65 -4.45 0.08
CA MET A 31 -24.69 -5.54 -0.18
C MET A 31 -23.95 -6.00 1.10
N ILE A 32 -23.55 -5.05 1.97
CA ILE A 32 -22.89 -5.37 3.24
C ILE A 32 -23.85 -6.07 4.22
N LYS A 33 -25.15 -5.79 4.15
CA LYS A 33 -26.15 -6.50 4.98
C LYS A 33 -26.33 -7.94 4.55
N ASP A 34 -26.28 -8.21 3.24
CA ASP A 34 -26.38 -9.55 2.69
C ASP A 34 -25.17 -10.41 3.07
N ASP A 35 -23.97 -9.82 3.14
CA ASP A 35 -22.78 -10.44 3.74
C ASP A 35 -21.92 -9.44 4.55
N ILE A 36 -22.07 -9.51 5.86
CA ILE A 36 -21.38 -8.62 6.80
C ILE A 36 -19.93 -9.02 7.07
N SER A 37 -19.50 -10.21 6.65
CA SER A 37 -18.21 -10.79 7.06
C SER A 37 -17.04 -9.90 6.66
N GLU A 38 -17.05 -9.40 5.43
CA GLU A 38 -16.04 -8.48 4.92
C GLU A 38 -16.00 -7.13 5.66
N PHE A 39 -17.17 -6.64 6.06
CA PHE A 39 -17.26 -5.40 6.83
C PHE A 39 -16.75 -5.59 8.26
N ALA A 40 -17.07 -6.71 8.90
CA ALA A 40 -16.59 -7.03 10.24
C ALA A 40 -15.05 -7.07 10.30
N VAL A 41 -14.39 -7.60 9.27
CA VAL A 41 -12.91 -7.58 9.17
C VAL A 41 -12.39 -6.14 9.07
N ARG A 42 -13.00 -5.29 8.23
CA ARG A 42 -12.60 -3.87 8.09
C ARG A 42 -12.84 -3.09 9.38
N TYR A 43 -13.98 -3.30 10.04
CA TYR A 43 -14.28 -2.72 11.35
C TYR A 43 -13.20 -3.07 12.38
N GLN A 44 -12.84 -4.35 12.48
CA GLN A 44 -11.80 -4.82 13.39
C GLN A 44 -10.44 -4.16 13.07
N HIS A 45 -10.05 -4.12 11.80
CA HIS A 45 -8.80 -3.52 11.38
C HIS A 45 -8.76 -2.00 11.62
N PHE A 46 -9.90 -1.33 11.54
CA PHE A 46 -10.00 0.09 11.85
C PHE A 46 -9.80 0.34 13.35
N ASN A 47 -10.42 -0.48 14.21
CA ASN A 47 -10.17 -0.43 15.66
C ASN A 47 -8.71 -0.75 16.00
N LEU A 48 -8.05 -1.67 15.29
CA LEU A 48 -6.61 -1.92 15.47
C LEU A 48 -5.77 -0.68 15.14
N ALA A 49 -6.08 0.02 14.05
CA ALA A 49 -5.40 1.26 13.68
C ALA A 49 -5.66 2.38 14.70
N LEU A 50 -6.90 2.55 15.18
CA LEU A 50 -7.24 3.52 16.23
C LEU A 50 -6.55 3.21 17.56
N ASN A 51 -6.53 1.94 17.98
CA ASN A 51 -5.84 1.54 19.21
C ASN A 51 -4.34 1.80 19.10
N ARG A 52 -3.77 1.58 17.91
CA ARG A 52 -2.37 1.90 17.65
C ARG A 52 -2.11 3.41 17.69
N LEU A 53 -3.00 4.23 17.14
CA LEU A 53 -2.96 5.68 17.24
C LEU A 53 -2.97 6.12 18.72
N ASN A 54 -3.96 5.66 19.49
CA ASN A 54 -4.08 5.97 20.92
C ASN A 54 -2.84 5.54 21.72
N ALA A 55 -2.23 4.40 21.40
CA ALA A 55 -0.98 3.98 22.04
C ALA A 55 0.18 4.97 21.78
N ILE A 56 0.22 5.57 20.59
CA ILE A 56 1.20 6.61 20.26
C ILE A 56 0.87 7.93 20.97
N LEU A 57 -0.41 8.33 20.99
CA LEU A 57 -0.88 9.53 21.68
C LEU A 57 -0.56 9.47 23.18
N ALA A 58 -0.83 8.34 23.82
CA ALA A 58 -0.53 8.07 25.23
C ALA A 58 0.97 8.00 25.55
N SER A 59 1.83 7.81 24.55
CA SER A 59 3.26 7.68 24.78
C SER A 59 3.91 9.03 25.12
N GLY A 60 4.92 9.04 26.00
CA GLY A 60 5.65 10.27 26.36
C GLY A 60 6.60 10.79 25.28
N GLY A 61 6.69 10.12 24.12
CA GLY A 61 7.57 10.49 23.02
C GLY A 61 6.84 10.59 21.69
N ASN A 62 7.57 10.99 20.65
CA ASN A 62 7.09 10.99 19.28
C ASN A 62 7.63 9.78 18.52
N PRO A 63 6.81 9.12 17.68
CA PRO A 63 7.27 8.09 16.77
C PRO A 63 8.23 8.67 15.71
N ASP A 64 8.86 7.80 14.92
CA ASP A 64 9.73 8.22 13.82
C ASP A 64 8.95 9.09 12.80
N GLN A 65 9.22 10.40 12.79
CA GLN A 65 8.56 11.35 11.91
C GLN A 65 8.82 11.08 10.43
N ASN A 66 9.83 10.27 10.08
CA ASN A 66 10.01 9.84 8.71
C ASN A 66 8.85 8.95 8.20
N TYR A 67 8.08 8.34 9.11
CA TYR A 67 6.95 7.47 8.76
C TYR A 67 5.61 7.90 9.37
N TYR A 68 5.63 8.72 10.43
CA TYR A 68 4.45 9.06 11.22
C TYR A 68 4.31 10.58 11.47
N ALA A 69 4.73 11.42 10.52
CA ALA A 69 4.67 12.88 10.71
C ALA A 69 3.24 13.39 10.91
N ASN A 70 2.25 12.80 10.22
CA ASN A 70 0.85 13.21 10.38
C ASN A 70 0.28 12.75 11.73
N VAL A 71 0.73 11.59 12.25
CA VAL A 71 0.39 11.17 13.62
C VAL A 71 0.95 12.14 14.67
N VAL A 72 2.19 12.60 14.50
CA VAL A 72 2.80 13.60 15.40
C VAL A 72 2.06 14.93 15.34
N ALA A 73 1.80 15.44 14.13
CA ALA A 73 1.04 16.68 13.95
C ALA A 73 -0.37 16.58 14.55
N PHE A 74 -1.04 15.43 14.36
CA PHE A 74 -2.35 15.18 14.97
C PHE A 74 -2.27 15.21 16.51
N LYS A 75 -1.28 14.53 17.10
CA LYS A 75 -1.05 14.51 18.55
C LYS A 75 -0.92 15.91 19.13
N GLU A 76 -0.18 16.79 18.45
CA GLU A 76 0.01 18.17 18.87
C GLU A 76 -1.30 18.97 18.80
N LEU A 77 -2.08 18.81 17.72
CA LEU A 77 -3.35 19.50 17.52
C LEU A 77 -4.43 19.17 18.57
N ILE A 78 -4.43 17.94 19.08
CA ILE A 78 -5.40 17.49 20.09
C ILE A 78 -4.80 17.37 21.50
N ALA A 79 -3.62 17.93 21.72
CA ALA A 79 -2.89 17.87 22.99
C ALA A 79 -2.73 16.45 23.57
N GLY A 80 -2.62 15.43 22.71
CA GLY A 80 -2.48 14.03 23.08
C GLY A 80 -3.72 13.37 23.68
N GLU A 81 -4.91 13.98 23.56
CA GLU A 81 -6.17 13.39 23.99
C GLU A 81 -6.42 12.03 23.30
N LEU A 82 -7.00 11.07 24.03
CA LEU A 82 -7.31 9.74 23.47
C LEU A 82 -8.67 9.77 22.78
N LEU A 83 -8.74 9.10 21.63
CA LEU A 83 -9.98 8.97 20.88
C LEU A 83 -10.75 7.71 21.30
N PRO A 84 -12.08 7.75 21.45
CA PRO A 84 -12.84 6.53 21.69
C PRO A 84 -12.85 5.65 20.44
N ASN A 85 -12.62 4.35 20.57
CA ASN A 85 -12.77 3.41 19.46
C ASN A 85 -14.25 3.10 19.17
N LEU A 86 -14.54 2.43 18.04
CA LEU A 86 -15.93 2.16 17.65
C LEU A 86 -16.67 1.25 18.63
N THR A 87 -15.96 0.39 19.37
CA THR A 87 -16.58 -0.47 20.39
C THR A 87 -16.97 0.34 21.62
N GLU A 88 -16.11 1.27 22.06
CA GLU A 88 -16.38 2.21 23.15
C GLU A 88 -17.56 3.12 22.81
N ILE A 89 -17.61 3.65 21.59
CA ILE A 89 -18.76 4.44 21.11
C ILE A 89 -20.06 3.62 21.16
N LYS A 90 -20.01 2.33 20.79
CA LYS A 90 -21.19 1.45 20.82
C LYS A 90 -21.72 1.21 22.24
N ILE A 91 -20.83 0.96 23.21
CA ILE A 91 -21.21 0.47 24.55
C ILE A 91 -21.36 1.56 25.60
N ALA A 92 -20.93 2.81 25.33
CA ALA A 92 -21.00 3.91 26.26
C ALA A 92 -22.13 4.88 25.88
N PRO A 93 -23.31 4.84 26.55
CA PRO A 93 -24.40 5.76 26.30
C PRO A 93 -24.01 7.23 26.43
N ALA A 94 -23.04 7.55 27.30
CA ALA A 94 -22.52 8.91 27.47
C ALA A 94 -21.81 9.44 26.21
N VAL A 95 -21.04 8.59 25.52
CA VAL A 95 -20.36 8.94 24.26
C VAL A 95 -21.38 9.14 23.14
N MET A 96 -22.47 8.37 23.15
CA MET A 96 -23.58 8.54 22.19
C MET A 96 -24.51 9.71 22.49
N SER A 97 -24.70 10.06 23.78
CA SER A 97 -25.46 11.23 24.20
C SER A 97 -24.70 12.53 23.99
N ASP A 98 -23.42 12.44 23.63
CA ASP A 98 -22.69 13.57 23.09
C ASP A 98 -23.38 14.02 21.79
N HIS A 99 -24.03 15.19 21.85
CA HIS A 99 -24.70 15.86 20.73
C HIS A 99 -23.91 15.85 19.41
N ARG A 100 -22.58 15.76 19.49
CA ARG A 100 -21.64 15.71 18.36
C ARG A 100 -21.69 14.40 17.57
N CYS A 101 -22.11 13.29 18.17
CA CYS A 101 -22.20 11.98 17.48
C CYS A 101 -23.42 11.90 16.51
N PRO A 102 -24.65 12.28 16.90
CA PRO A 102 -25.77 12.43 15.95
C PRO A 102 -25.50 13.43 14.82
N GLU A 103 -24.81 14.54 15.10
CA GLU A 103 -24.42 15.54 14.10
C GLU A 103 -23.44 14.98 13.06
N THR A 104 -22.61 14.01 13.44
CA THR A 104 -21.63 13.36 12.56
C THR A 104 -22.30 12.67 11.38
N PHE A 105 -23.32 11.82 11.63
CA PHE A 105 -24.03 11.15 10.52
C PHE A 105 -24.75 12.15 9.61
N GLY A 106 -25.30 13.23 10.18
CA GLY A 106 -25.88 14.33 9.41
C GLY A 106 -24.86 15.06 8.54
N ALA A 107 -23.66 15.31 9.06
CA ALA A 107 -22.56 15.91 8.32
C ALA A 107 -22.06 15.01 7.19
N ILE A 108 -21.80 13.73 7.46
CA ILE A 108 -21.42 12.74 6.44
C ILE A 108 -22.49 12.70 5.34
N ARG A 109 -23.77 12.63 5.70
CA ARG A 109 -24.88 12.64 4.74
C ARG A 109 -24.83 13.86 3.82
N ARG A 110 -24.62 15.07 4.37
CA ARG A 110 -24.51 16.29 3.57
C ARG A 110 -23.34 16.22 2.58
N GLN A 111 -22.16 15.78 3.04
CA GLN A 111 -20.97 15.67 2.20
C GLN A 111 -21.08 14.60 1.12
N LEU A 112 -21.81 13.50 1.39
CA LEU A 112 -22.14 12.49 0.39
C LEU A 112 -23.06 13.03 -0.70
N ILE A 113 -24.06 13.84 -0.32
CA ILE A 113 -25.01 14.45 -1.27
C ILE A 113 -24.35 15.56 -2.09
N SER A 114 -23.49 16.38 -1.48
CA SER A 114 -22.77 17.44 -2.19
C SER A 114 -21.64 16.91 -3.09
N GLY A 115 -21.22 15.65 -2.90
CA GLY A 115 -20.12 15.04 -3.64
C GLY A 115 -18.73 15.43 -3.12
N GLU A 116 -18.64 16.04 -1.94
CA GLU A 116 -17.37 16.31 -1.26
C GLU A 116 -16.64 15.00 -0.91
N LEU A 117 -17.37 13.98 -0.47
CA LEU A 117 -16.84 12.63 -0.31
C LEU A 117 -16.94 11.86 -1.63
N LYS A 118 -15.84 11.83 -2.38
CA LYS A 118 -15.78 11.24 -3.73
C LYS A 118 -15.63 9.70 -3.75
N PHE A 119 -15.08 9.13 -2.68
CA PHE A 119 -14.77 7.69 -2.62
C PHE A 119 -15.96 6.75 -2.93
N PRO A 120 -17.23 7.04 -2.60
CA PRO A 120 -18.32 6.14 -2.97
C PRO A 120 -18.59 6.15 -4.48
N ALA A 121 -18.53 7.32 -5.11
CA ALA A 121 -18.73 7.46 -6.54
C ALA A 121 -17.59 6.84 -7.37
N GLU A 122 -16.38 6.80 -6.80
CA GLU A 122 -15.18 6.22 -7.43
C GLU A 122 -15.06 4.70 -7.21
N ASN A 123 -15.82 4.12 -6.27
CA ASN A 123 -15.72 2.70 -5.87
C ASN A 123 -17.04 1.94 -5.98
N LYS A 124 -17.85 2.25 -7.01
CA LYS A 124 -19.20 1.69 -7.25
C LYS A 124 -19.27 0.16 -7.33
N ASP A 125 -18.15 -0.51 -7.59
CA ASP A 125 -18.10 -1.96 -7.76
C ASP A 125 -17.61 -2.71 -6.52
N HIS A 126 -17.21 -2.02 -5.44
CA HIS A 126 -16.61 -2.66 -4.27
C HIS A 126 -17.20 -2.15 -2.94
N PRO A 127 -18.24 -2.80 -2.38
CA PRO A 127 -18.87 -2.37 -1.11
C PRO A 127 -17.87 -2.26 0.05
N GLY A 128 -16.88 -3.17 0.10
CA GLY A 128 -15.78 -3.09 1.06
C GLY A 128 -14.99 -1.77 1.02
N LYS A 129 -14.66 -1.23 -0.16
CA LYS A 129 -13.94 0.05 -0.28
C LYS A 129 -14.79 1.23 0.20
N VAL A 130 -16.09 1.21 -0.06
CA VAL A 130 -17.02 2.24 0.45
C VAL A 130 -17.09 2.18 1.97
N ALA A 131 -17.17 0.98 2.56
CA ALA A 131 -17.11 0.82 4.01
C ALA A 131 -15.79 1.35 4.60
N SER A 132 -14.65 1.03 3.97
CA SER A 132 -13.32 1.53 4.37
C SER A 132 -13.25 3.06 4.34
N GLY A 133 -13.77 3.69 3.28
CA GLY A 133 -13.85 5.14 3.17
C GLY A 133 -14.72 5.77 4.25
N LEU A 134 -15.88 5.17 4.58
CA LEU A 134 -16.74 5.63 5.67
C LEU A 134 -16.07 5.45 7.04
N LEU A 135 -15.35 4.35 7.27
CA LEU A 135 -14.62 4.13 8.51
C LEU A 135 -13.51 5.17 8.70
N ILE A 136 -12.73 5.48 7.65
CA ILE A 136 -11.60 6.41 7.77
C ILE A 136 -12.08 7.87 7.71
N LYS A 137 -12.70 8.28 6.60
CA LYS A 137 -13.10 9.67 6.34
C LYS A 137 -14.35 10.06 7.13
N GLY A 138 -15.29 9.14 7.31
CA GLY A 138 -16.47 9.39 8.16
C GLY A 138 -16.10 9.55 9.63
N PHE A 139 -15.11 8.77 10.12
CA PHE A 139 -14.60 8.97 11.48
C PHE A 139 -13.76 10.23 11.61
N ALA A 140 -13.06 10.68 10.56
CA ALA A 140 -12.42 12.00 10.57
C ALA A 140 -13.42 13.15 10.83
N ILE A 141 -14.64 13.04 10.28
CA ILE A 141 -15.74 14.00 10.57
C ILE A 141 -16.22 13.88 12.02
N TYR A 142 -16.23 12.67 12.59
CA TYR A 142 -16.49 12.51 14.02
C TYR A 142 -15.42 13.22 14.87
N VAL A 143 -14.14 13.02 14.54
CA VAL A 143 -13.00 13.67 15.21
C VAL A 143 -13.08 15.19 15.09
N GLN A 144 -13.45 15.71 13.91
CA GLN A 144 -13.70 17.13 13.68
C GLN A 144 -14.76 17.68 14.66
N ASN A 145 -15.86 16.95 14.84
CA ASN A 145 -16.96 17.40 15.67
C ASN A 145 -16.57 17.39 17.16
N ILE A 146 -15.89 16.35 17.66
CA ILE A 146 -15.46 16.32 19.07
C ILE A 146 -14.36 17.35 19.37
N HIS A 147 -13.58 17.77 18.37
CA HIS A 147 -12.59 18.85 18.49
C HIS A 147 -13.06 20.15 17.81
N CYS A 148 -14.36 20.43 17.75
CA CYS A 148 -14.90 21.62 17.08
C CYS A 148 -14.47 22.96 17.70
N HIS A 149 -13.82 22.92 18.88
CA HIS A 149 -13.29 24.09 19.59
C HIS A 149 -11.81 24.35 19.25
N SER A 150 -11.17 23.47 18.48
CA SER A 150 -9.81 23.70 17.94
C SER A 150 -9.80 24.93 17.04
N GLU A 151 -8.65 25.58 16.92
CA GLU A 151 -8.45 26.71 16.01
C GLU A 151 -8.77 26.35 14.54
N ASP A 152 -8.47 25.11 14.14
CA ASP A 152 -8.82 24.57 12.83
C ASP A 152 -9.30 23.10 12.93
N PRO A 153 -10.61 22.88 13.16
CA PRO A 153 -11.17 21.53 13.25
C PRO A 153 -11.04 20.73 11.94
N THR A 154 -10.97 21.41 10.79
CA THR A 154 -10.80 20.75 9.48
C THR A 154 -9.39 20.19 9.36
N LEU A 155 -8.39 20.93 9.82
CA LEU A 155 -7.01 20.45 9.90
C LEU A 155 -6.89 19.26 10.88
N VAL A 156 -7.57 19.31 12.03
CA VAL A 156 -7.62 18.16 12.97
C VAL A 156 -8.13 16.91 12.26
N ALA A 157 -9.26 17.02 11.54
CA ALA A 157 -9.84 15.92 10.77
C ALA A 157 -8.88 15.39 9.71
N ARG A 158 -8.24 16.30 8.95
CA ARG A 158 -7.29 15.92 7.89
C ARG A 158 -6.06 15.22 8.45
N LYS A 159 -5.52 15.68 9.59
CA LYS A 159 -4.36 15.05 10.23
C LYS A 159 -4.70 13.73 10.89
N PHE A 160 -5.92 13.57 11.41
CA PHE A 160 -6.42 12.26 11.82
C PHE A 160 -6.45 11.28 10.64
N GLU A 161 -7.07 11.67 9.51
CA GLU A 161 -7.18 10.82 8.32
C GLU A 161 -5.80 10.35 7.84
N LEU A 162 -4.89 11.30 7.60
CA LEU A 162 -3.52 11.00 7.16
C LEU A 162 -2.74 10.19 8.20
N GLY A 163 -2.96 10.43 9.50
CA GLY A 163 -2.33 9.68 10.58
C GLY A 163 -2.78 8.22 10.63
N ILE A 164 -4.08 7.96 10.43
CA ILE A 164 -4.61 6.59 10.31
C ILE A 164 -4.05 5.90 9.07
N GLU A 165 -3.96 6.60 7.94
CA GLU A 165 -3.36 6.09 6.71
C GLU A 165 -1.86 5.76 6.89
N GLU A 166 -1.10 6.59 7.60
CA GLU A 166 0.29 6.29 7.98
C GLU A 166 0.37 5.02 8.85
N ILE A 167 -0.52 4.86 9.84
CA ILE A 167 -0.56 3.65 10.68
C ILE A 167 -0.91 2.42 9.85
N LEU A 168 -1.91 2.51 8.97
CA LEU A 168 -2.30 1.43 8.07
C LEU A 168 -1.16 1.01 7.14
N LEU A 169 -0.45 1.98 6.55
CA LEU A 169 0.67 1.75 5.64
C LEU A 169 1.89 1.13 6.35
N ASN A 170 2.16 1.55 7.59
CA ASN A 170 3.38 1.16 8.30
C ASN A 170 3.21 -0.08 9.19
N ASP A 171 2.09 -0.17 9.91
CA ASP A 171 1.89 -1.19 10.94
C ASP A 171 0.97 -2.32 10.47
N PHE A 172 0.06 -2.03 9.51
CA PHE A 172 -0.92 -2.99 9.00
C PHE A 172 -0.94 -3.09 7.47
N PRO A 173 0.21 -3.27 6.77
CA PRO A 173 0.27 -3.21 5.30
C PRO A 173 -0.56 -4.29 4.58
N GLY A 174 -0.87 -5.42 5.24
CA GLY A 174 -1.71 -6.50 4.71
C GLY A 174 -3.20 -6.38 5.06
N SER A 175 -3.62 -5.27 5.69
CA SER A 175 -5.00 -5.02 6.04
C SER A 175 -5.86 -4.73 4.80
N PRO A 176 -7.10 -5.26 4.70
CA PRO A 176 -8.05 -4.86 3.66
C PRO A 176 -8.29 -3.36 3.62
N LEU A 177 -8.26 -2.66 4.77
CA LEU A 177 -8.35 -1.19 4.81
C LEU A 177 -7.18 -0.53 4.09
N THR A 178 -5.96 -1.03 4.28
CA THR A 178 -4.77 -0.51 3.62
C THR A 178 -4.87 -0.72 2.12
N THR A 179 -5.30 -1.91 1.68
CA THR A 179 -5.52 -2.24 0.27
C THR A 179 -6.57 -1.32 -0.36
N ASP A 180 -7.69 -1.11 0.33
CA ASP A 180 -8.79 -0.27 -0.15
C ASP A 180 -8.38 1.20 -0.26
N ALA A 181 -7.62 1.71 0.71
CA ALA A 181 -7.18 3.09 0.76
C ALA A 181 -5.97 3.40 -0.14
N LEU A 182 -5.29 2.38 -0.65
CA LEU A 182 -4.00 2.55 -1.34
C LEU A 182 -4.08 3.45 -2.57
N ASP A 183 -5.21 3.43 -3.30
CA ASP A 183 -5.41 4.25 -4.49
C ASP A 183 -5.29 5.74 -4.15
N TRP A 184 -6.07 6.21 -3.17
CA TRP A 184 -6.07 7.62 -2.79
C TRP A 184 -4.84 8.00 -1.94
N MET A 185 -4.25 7.07 -1.18
CA MET A 185 -2.96 7.32 -0.52
C MET A 185 -1.86 7.59 -1.55
N ILE A 186 -1.83 6.83 -2.67
CA ILE A 186 -0.86 7.06 -3.76
C ILE A 186 -1.11 8.40 -4.46
N GLU A 187 -2.39 8.76 -4.67
CA GLU A 187 -2.76 10.06 -5.27
C GLU A 187 -2.34 11.23 -4.37
N GLY A 188 -2.66 11.17 -3.07
CA GLY A 188 -2.34 12.18 -2.06
C GLY A 188 -0.96 12.07 -1.41
N ARG A 189 -0.05 11.27 -1.96
CA ARG A 189 1.26 10.93 -1.35
C ARG A 189 2.15 12.12 -0.96
N GLU A 190 1.90 13.30 -1.53
CA GLU A 190 2.63 14.52 -1.19
C GLU A 190 2.33 15.01 0.23
N ASP A 191 1.17 14.65 0.79
CA ASP A 191 0.78 14.99 2.17
C ASP A 191 1.44 14.09 3.23
N PHE A 192 2.18 13.07 2.79
CA PHE A 192 2.84 12.11 3.67
C PHE A 192 4.30 12.46 3.94
N SER A 193 4.78 11.99 5.10
CA SER A 193 6.20 12.01 5.47
C SER A 193 7.09 11.35 4.41
N ARG A 194 8.37 11.73 4.36
CA ARG A 194 9.32 11.25 3.33
C ARG A 194 9.36 9.72 3.22
N GLY A 195 9.47 9.01 4.33
CA GLY A 195 9.51 7.55 4.36
C GLY A 195 8.18 6.91 3.95
N ALA A 196 7.04 7.47 4.38
CA ALA A 196 5.72 7.01 3.93
C ALA A 196 5.52 7.27 2.42
N ARG A 197 5.92 8.43 1.91
CA ARG A 197 5.91 8.76 0.47
C ARG A 197 6.78 7.79 -0.33
N THR A 198 7.97 7.45 0.15
CA THR A 198 8.82 6.43 -0.50
C THR A 198 8.10 5.08 -0.56
N LYS A 199 7.43 4.63 0.52
CA LYS A 199 6.62 3.39 0.50
C LYS A 199 5.49 3.45 -0.52
N LEU A 200 4.76 4.57 -0.59
CA LEU A 200 3.68 4.76 -1.57
C LEU A 200 4.21 4.77 -3.01
N ASN A 201 5.39 5.35 -3.26
CA ASN A 201 6.04 5.28 -4.56
C ASN A 201 6.40 3.84 -4.94
N VAL A 202 6.93 3.05 -4.01
CA VAL A 202 7.18 1.61 -4.25
C VAL A 202 5.88 0.88 -4.56
N LYS A 203 4.79 1.10 -3.81
CA LYS A 203 3.47 0.51 -4.09
C LYS A 203 2.90 0.92 -5.45
N SER A 204 3.10 2.17 -5.86
CA SER A 204 2.73 2.64 -7.19
C SER A 204 3.50 1.90 -8.29
N VAL A 205 4.81 1.70 -8.10
CA VAL A 205 5.66 0.95 -9.05
C VAL A 205 5.30 -0.53 -9.08
N GLU A 206 5.07 -1.17 -7.93
CA GLU A 206 4.62 -2.57 -7.82
C GLU A 206 3.40 -2.83 -8.73
N ARG A 207 2.37 -1.98 -8.65
CA ARG A 207 1.15 -2.12 -9.47
C ARG A 207 1.42 -2.02 -10.97
N VAL A 208 2.28 -1.09 -11.38
CA VAL A 208 2.60 -0.91 -12.79
C VAL A 208 3.48 -2.05 -13.32
N VAL A 209 4.41 -2.55 -12.50
CA VAL A 209 5.24 -3.72 -12.82
C VAL A 209 4.35 -4.97 -12.97
N GLU A 210 3.45 -5.22 -12.03
CA GLU A 210 2.54 -6.37 -12.11
C GLU A 210 1.67 -6.30 -13.38
N LYS A 211 1.13 -5.12 -13.70
CA LYS A 211 0.39 -4.90 -14.95
C LYS A 211 1.27 -5.15 -16.18
N ALA A 212 2.53 -4.70 -16.17
CA ALA A 212 3.46 -4.92 -17.28
C ALA A 212 3.83 -6.40 -17.47
N LEU A 213 3.94 -7.16 -16.38
CA LEU A 213 4.14 -8.61 -16.38
C LEU A 213 2.93 -9.35 -16.96
N GLN A 214 1.71 -8.93 -16.63
CA GLN A 214 0.48 -9.64 -17.03
C GLN A 214 0.02 -9.32 -18.45
N THR A 215 0.26 -8.11 -18.95
CA THR A 215 -0.41 -7.63 -20.17
C THR A 215 0.45 -7.68 -21.43
N ARG A 216 1.77 -7.55 -21.34
CA ARG A 216 2.65 -7.40 -22.51
C ARG A 216 3.92 -8.24 -22.44
N PHE A 217 4.16 -8.96 -21.34
CA PHE A 217 5.45 -9.61 -21.14
C PHE A 217 5.66 -10.77 -22.12
N GLY A 218 6.73 -10.66 -22.93
CA GLY A 218 7.09 -11.68 -23.88
C GLY A 218 6.10 -11.83 -25.03
N GLN A 219 5.29 -10.80 -25.31
CA GLN A 219 4.35 -10.77 -26.43
C GLN A 219 4.91 -9.96 -27.61
N ASP A 220 4.60 -10.39 -28.84
CA ASP A 220 4.92 -9.62 -30.05
C ASP A 220 3.88 -8.49 -30.30
N GLU A 221 4.07 -7.70 -31.35
CA GLU A 221 3.16 -6.60 -31.73
C GLU A 221 1.71 -7.06 -32.04
N LYS A 222 1.49 -8.37 -32.20
CA LYS A 222 0.18 -9.00 -32.43
C LYS A 222 -0.34 -9.68 -31.15
N ASN A 223 0.23 -9.36 -29.99
CA ASN A 223 -0.08 -9.95 -28.67
C ASN A 223 0.12 -11.48 -28.59
N ARG A 224 1.01 -12.05 -29.41
CA ARG A 224 1.32 -13.48 -29.36
C ARG A 224 2.52 -13.72 -28.47
N VAL A 225 2.44 -14.69 -27.56
CA VAL A 225 3.58 -15.07 -26.70
C VAL A 225 4.71 -15.64 -27.55
N VAL A 226 5.84 -14.95 -27.53
CA VAL A 226 7.07 -15.34 -28.24
C VAL A 226 7.66 -16.58 -27.59
N ALA A 227 8.11 -17.54 -28.41
CA ALA A 227 8.55 -18.87 -27.96
C ALA A 227 9.60 -18.84 -26.83
N LYS A 228 10.55 -17.90 -26.86
CA LYS A 228 11.59 -17.73 -25.82
C LYS A 228 11.07 -17.24 -24.45
N PHE A 229 9.81 -16.84 -24.37
CA PHE A 229 9.12 -16.46 -23.13
C PHE A 229 7.98 -17.41 -22.78
N LYS A 230 7.80 -18.51 -23.53
CA LYS A 230 6.86 -19.57 -23.16
C LYS A 230 7.37 -20.30 -21.92
N VAL A 231 7.01 -19.78 -20.76
CA VAL A 231 6.96 -20.56 -19.53
C VAL A 231 5.79 -21.54 -19.69
N THR A 232 6.00 -22.83 -19.42
CA THR A 232 5.13 -23.96 -19.82
C THR A 232 3.65 -23.82 -19.38
N PRO A 233 2.69 -24.54 -20.04
CA PRO A 233 1.24 -24.34 -19.89
C PRO A 233 0.65 -24.66 -18.50
N THR A 234 1.45 -25.09 -17.53
CA THR A 234 1.00 -25.42 -16.15
C THR A 234 1.39 -24.38 -15.11
N ASN A 235 1.98 -23.23 -15.48
CA ASN A 235 2.57 -22.30 -14.52
C ASN A 235 1.77 -21.02 -14.29
N LYS A 236 1.54 -20.71 -13.01
CA LYS A 236 1.41 -19.33 -12.52
C LYS A 236 2.69 -18.57 -12.95
N GLY A 237 2.53 -17.47 -13.70
CA GLY A 237 3.59 -16.80 -14.47
C GLY A 237 4.64 -16.04 -13.65
N LEU A 238 5.23 -14.99 -14.24
CA LEU A 238 5.99 -13.99 -13.47
C LEU A 238 5.02 -13.08 -12.72
N SER A 239 5.33 -12.78 -11.48
CA SER A 239 4.56 -11.84 -10.66
C SER A 239 5.47 -11.25 -9.59
N ILE A 240 5.06 -10.12 -9.03
CA ILE A 240 5.60 -9.61 -7.76
C ILE A 240 5.05 -10.40 -6.56
N ASP A 241 3.95 -11.13 -6.75
CA ASP A 241 3.26 -11.88 -5.71
C ASP A 241 3.80 -13.32 -5.66
N PRO A 242 4.44 -13.75 -4.55
CA PRO A 242 5.03 -15.08 -4.44
C PRO A 242 4.01 -16.21 -4.65
N ASP A 243 2.75 -16.01 -4.29
CA ASP A 243 1.71 -17.05 -4.41
C ASP A 243 1.24 -17.23 -5.86
N LYS A 244 1.59 -16.28 -6.74
CA LYS A 244 1.31 -16.29 -8.19
C LYS A 244 2.50 -16.75 -9.02
N VAL A 245 3.56 -17.26 -8.40
CA VAL A 245 4.75 -17.73 -9.12
C VAL A 245 4.99 -19.20 -8.84
N ASN A 246 5.24 -20.01 -9.87
CA ASN A 246 5.81 -21.34 -9.65
C ASN A 246 7.28 -21.20 -9.20
N PRO A 247 7.68 -21.70 -8.01
CA PRO A 247 9.06 -21.62 -7.55
C PRO A 247 10.11 -22.14 -8.56
N GLU A 248 9.75 -23.12 -9.39
CA GLU A 248 10.61 -23.68 -10.43
C GLU A 248 10.96 -22.69 -11.55
N VAL A 249 10.20 -21.59 -11.70
CA VAL A 249 10.48 -20.56 -12.72
C VAL A 249 11.88 -19.97 -12.56
N ARG A 250 12.44 -19.97 -11.36
CA ARG A 250 13.80 -19.47 -11.07
C ARG A 250 14.87 -20.15 -11.93
N HIS A 251 14.71 -21.44 -12.24
CA HIS A 251 15.66 -22.20 -13.05
C HIS A 251 15.65 -21.71 -14.50
N TYR A 252 14.49 -21.26 -14.99
CA TYR A 252 14.37 -20.62 -16.29
C TYR A 252 15.01 -19.24 -16.33
N LEU A 253 14.89 -18.46 -15.24
CA LEU A 253 15.40 -17.09 -15.16
C LEU A 253 16.95 -17.00 -15.09
N PHE A 254 17.60 -18.08 -14.66
CA PHE A 254 19.02 -18.14 -14.34
C PHE A 254 19.95 -17.62 -15.44
N ASN A 255 19.67 -17.96 -16.71
CA ASN A 255 20.50 -17.59 -17.87
C ASN A 255 19.91 -16.47 -18.74
N HIS A 256 18.82 -15.84 -18.29
CA HIS A 256 18.03 -14.93 -19.12
C HIS A 256 17.83 -13.54 -18.51
N SER A 257 18.67 -13.13 -17.55
CA SER A 257 18.55 -11.79 -16.93
C SER A 257 18.60 -10.66 -17.94
N GLY A 258 19.44 -10.74 -18.97
CA GLY A 258 19.42 -9.78 -20.08
C GLY A 258 18.06 -9.71 -20.77
N THR A 259 17.56 -10.85 -21.22
CA THR A 259 16.32 -10.93 -21.98
C THR A 259 15.12 -10.45 -21.17
N PHE A 260 15.00 -10.83 -19.89
CA PHE A 260 13.87 -10.47 -19.03
C PHE A 260 13.91 -9.00 -18.61
N SER A 261 15.07 -8.48 -18.21
CA SER A 261 15.22 -7.07 -17.80
C SER A 261 14.95 -6.11 -18.96
N TRP A 262 15.43 -6.42 -20.17
CA TRP A 262 15.11 -5.61 -21.35
C TRP A 262 13.64 -5.70 -21.78
N GLU A 263 12.98 -6.83 -21.54
CA GLU A 263 11.56 -7.00 -21.86
C GLU A 263 10.67 -6.18 -20.93
N ILE A 264 10.88 -6.30 -19.61
CA ILE A 264 10.10 -5.47 -18.66
C ILE A 264 10.39 -3.98 -18.86
N TYR A 265 11.64 -3.60 -19.14
CA TYR A 265 12.01 -2.22 -19.44
C TYR A 265 11.19 -1.65 -20.60
N ARG A 266 11.13 -2.39 -21.73
CA ARG A 266 10.35 -1.99 -22.91
C ARG A 266 8.86 -1.85 -22.59
N ASN A 267 8.31 -2.78 -21.81
CA ASN A 267 6.90 -2.72 -21.40
C ASN A 267 6.61 -1.52 -20.50
N LEU A 268 7.46 -1.26 -19.51
CA LEU A 268 7.34 -0.09 -18.64
C LEU A 268 7.44 1.22 -19.42
N LYS A 269 8.40 1.35 -20.35
CA LYS A 269 8.51 2.52 -21.23
C LYS A 269 7.28 2.71 -22.11
N ALA A 270 6.74 1.61 -22.67
CA ALA A 270 5.52 1.66 -23.47
C ALA A 270 4.26 2.03 -22.66
N MET A 271 4.32 1.92 -21.33
CA MET A 271 3.30 2.40 -20.40
C MET A 271 3.56 3.83 -19.89
N GLY A 272 4.56 4.54 -20.45
CA GLY A 272 4.91 5.91 -20.05
C GLY A 272 5.68 6.01 -18.74
N VAL A 273 6.22 4.90 -18.22
CA VAL A 273 6.99 4.91 -16.97
C VAL A 273 8.40 5.45 -17.21
N ASN A 274 8.88 6.33 -16.33
CA ASN A 274 10.29 6.72 -16.31
C ASN A 274 11.15 5.59 -15.74
N ALA A 275 11.59 4.70 -16.63
CA ALA A 275 12.45 3.56 -16.30
C ALA A 275 13.79 3.67 -17.03
N GLN A 276 14.84 3.13 -16.43
CA GLN A 276 16.16 2.95 -17.02
C GLN A 276 16.66 1.53 -16.75
N ILE A 277 17.43 0.97 -17.67
CA ILE A 277 18.14 -0.27 -17.44
C ILE A 277 19.53 0.03 -16.87
N HIS A 278 19.91 -0.70 -15.84
CA HIS A 278 21.21 -0.60 -15.20
C HIS A 278 21.88 -1.96 -15.27
N THR A 279 23.20 -1.97 -15.42
CA THR A 279 24.04 -3.17 -15.34
C THR A 279 25.08 -2.98 -14.24
N SER A 280 25.44 -4.07 -13.57
CA SER A 280 26.58 -4.09 -12.67
C SER A 280 27.87 -3.76 -13.43
N ALA A 281 28.56 -2.67 -13.06
CA ALA A 281 29.84 -2.26 -13.65
C ALA A 281 31.07 -3.01 -13.08
N SER A 282 30.88 -4.14 -12.39
CA SER A 282 32.00 -4.83 -11.74
C SER A 282 32.83 -5.60 -12.77
N PRO A 283 34.15 -5.38 -12.85
CA PRO A 283 35.05 -6.12 -13.75
C PRO A 283 35.18 -7.62 -13.41
N ILE A 284 34.56 -8.07 -12.32
CA ILE A 284 34.63 -9.45 -11.81
C ILE A 284 33.32 -10.22 -12.09
N SER A 285 32.21 -9.55 -12.47
CA SER A 285 30.90 -10.18 -12.62
C SER A 285 30.42 -10.29 -14.06
N LYS A 286 29.72 -11.39 -14.39
CA LYS A 286 28.80 -11.42 -15.53
C LYS A 286 27.78 -10.28 -15.38
N GLU A 287 27.58 -9.49 -16.43
CA GLU A 287 26.62 -8.38 -16.43
C GLU A 287 25.25 -8.84 -15.91
N HIS A 288 24.78 -8.22 -14.83
CA HIS A 288 23.43 -8.43 -14.33
C HIS A 288 22.58 -7.19 -14.59
N PRO A 289 21.79 -7.19 -15.66
CA PRO A 289 20.86 -6.09 -15.92
C PRO A 289 19.66 -6.17 -15.00
N PHE A 290 19.24 -5.03 -14.48
CA PHE A 290 18.02 -4.80 -13.73
C PHE A 290 17.42 -3.45 -14.13
N VAL A 291 16.16 -3.20 -13.78
CA VAL A 291 15.48 -1.94 -14.12
C VAL A 291 15.37 -1.06 -12.89
N VAL A 292 15.55 0.23 -13.07
CA VAL A 292 15.25 1.25 -12.06
C VAL A 292 14.13 2.11 -12.59
N VAL A 293 13.04 2.20 -11.82
CA VAL A 293 11.93 3.10 -12.06
C VAL A 293 12.10 4.33 -11.19
N TYR A 294 12.14 5.50 -11.82
CA TYR A 294 12.20 6.79 -11.14
C TYR A 294 10.79 7.34 -10.97
N LYS A 295 10.34 7.43 -9.72
CA LYS A 295 9.04 7.99 -9.36
C LYS A 295 9.27 9.15 -8.40
N ASP A 296 8.98 10.36 -8.87
CA ASP A 296 9.34 11.61 -8.20
C ASP A 296 10.86 11.64 -7.94
N THR A 297 11.30 11.77 -6.69
CA THR A 297 12.72 11.72 -6.28
C THR A 297 13.20 10.31 -5.88
N ASN A 298 12.34 9.29 -5.96
CA ASN A 298 12.63 7.93 -5.51
C ASN A 298 13.08 7.03 -6.67
N ALA A 299 14.17 6.29 -6.46
CA ALA A 299 14.62 5.22 -7.34
C ALA A 299 14.13 3.87 -6.80
N VAL A 300 13.29 3.17 -7.56
CA VAL A 300 12.72 1.86 -7.23
C VAL A 300 13.36 0.81 -8.13
N VAL A 301 14.03 -0.16 -7.53
CA VAL A 301 14.67 -1.28 -8.24
C VAL A 301 13.61 -2.32 -8.58
N VAL A 302 13.64 -2.80 -9.82
CA VAL A 302 12.81 -3.85 -10.37
C VAL A 302 13.72 -4.94 -10.93
N ASP A 303 13.70 -6.12 -10.32
CA ASP A 303 14.53 -7.25 -10.73
C ASP A 303 13.74 -8.55 -10.78
N LEU A 304 13.45 -8.97 -12.01
CA LEU A 304 12.70 -10.19 -12.31
C LEU A 304 13.52 -11.45 -12.06
N THR A 305 14.85 -11.32 -12.01
CA THR A 305 15.76 -12.45 -11.97
C THR A 305 16.47 -12.61 -10.63
N ILE A 306 16.07 -11.83 -9.63
CA ILE A 306 16.63 -11.90 -8.28
C ILE A 306 16.59 -13.31 -7.69
N GLY A 307 15.62 -14.16 -8.08
CA GLY A 307 15.53 -15.55 -7.62
C GLY A 307 16.70 -16.44 -8.01
N LYS A 308 17.57 -16.00 -8.95
CA LYS A 308 18.87 -16.64 -9.22
C LYS A 308 19.92 -16.30 -8.16
N LEU A 309 19.73 -15.17 -7.47
CA LEU A 309 20.64 -14.62 -6.47
C LEU A 309 20.12 -14.82 -5.05
N VAL A 310 18.81 -14.86 -4.81
CA VAL A 310 18.26 -14.99 -3.46
C VAL A 310 17.38 -16.23 -3.40
N ASP A 311 17.86 -17.26 -2.72
CA ASP A 311 17.07 -18.47 -2.50
C ASP A 311 15.80 -18.16 -1.70
N GLY A 312 14.70 -18.82 -2.03
CA GLY A 312 13.38 -18.53 -1.46
C GLY A 312 12.70 -17.26 -1.99
N HIS A 313 13.27 -16.56 -2.98
CA HIS A 313 12.65 -15.39 -3.62
C HIS A 313 12.37 -15.63 -5.12
N PRO A 314 11.43 -16.54 -5.50
CA PRO A 314 11.20 -16.91 -6.89
C PRO A 314 10.46 -15.84 -7.71
N HIS A 315 9.96 -14.78 -7.06
CA HIS A 315 9.14 -13.73 -7.64
C HIS A 315 9.97 -12.49 -8.03
N THR A 316 9.33 -11.56 -8.72
CA THR A 316 9.95 -10.29 -9.12
C THR A 316 10.14 -9.39 -7.90
N PHE A 317 11.36 -8.91 -7.68
CA PHE A 317 11.62 -7.90 -6.66
C PHE A 317 11.21 -6.52 -7.17
N VAL A 318 10.48 -5.78 -6.33
CA VAL A 318 10.20 -4.35 -6.50
C VAL A 318 10.40 -3.67 -5.16
N GLY A 319 11.36 -2.73 -5.06
CA GLY A 319 11.65 -2.08 -3.79
C GLY A 319 12.77 -1.05 -3.87
N THR A 320 13.04 -0.37 -2.78
CA THR A 320 14.20 0.55 -2.71
C THR A 320 15.51 -0.23 -2.66
N ARG A 321 16.64 0.47 -2.89
CA ARG A 321 17.98 -0.09 -2.63
C ARG A 321 18.14 -0.59 -1.18
N LYS A 322 17.51 0.10 -0.22
CA LYS A 322 17.54 -0.29 1.20
C LYS A 322 16.77 -1.61 1.40
N ASP A 323 15.62 -1.76 0.77
CA ASP A 323 14.82 -2.99 0.83
C ASP A 323 15.58 -4.16 0.23
N LEU A 324 16.22 -3.94 -0.93
CA LEU A 324 17.06 -4.94 -1.59
C LEU A 324 18.25 -5.36 -0.71
N PHE A 325 18.95 -4.39 -0.11
CA PHE A 325 20.05 -4.69 0.80
C PHE A 325 19.59 -5.42 2.07
N ASN A 326 18.41 -5.08 2.59
CA ASN A 326 17.82 -5.77 3.74
C ASN A 326 17.41 -7.21 3.39
N LEU A 327 16.90 -7.45 2.19
CA LEU A 327 16.59 -8.79 1.69
C LEU A 327 17.85 -9.69 1.72
N LEU A 328 19.01 -9.16 1.29
CA LEU A 328 20.27 -9.90 1.32
C LEU A 328 20.81 -10.17 2.73
N LYS A 329 20.38 -9.40 3.74
CA LYS A 329 20.78 -9.59 5.14
C LYS A 329 19.91 -10.58 5.90
N ASP A 330 18.73 -10.93 5.39
CA ASP A 330 17.74 -11.68 6.14
C ASP A 330 18.28 -13.07 6.53
N PRO A 331 18.34 -13.41 7.83
CA PRO A 331 18.79 -14.72 8.30
C PRO A 331 18.04 -15.91 7.71
N LYS A 332 16.78 -15.74 7.27
CA LYS A 332 15.99 -16.82 6.64
C LYS A 332 16.49 -17.19 5.25
N THR A 333 17.26 -16.31 4.61
CA THR A 333 17.95 -16.62 3.33
C THR A 333 19.22 -17.49 3.54
N LYS A 334 19.68 -17.69 4.79
CA LYS A 334 21.03 -18.20 5.11
C LYS A 334 21.34 -19.65 4.74
N LYS A 335 20.39 -20.48 4.31
CA LYS A 335 20.70 -21.91 4.12
C LYS A 335 21.32 -22.29 2.77
N ASN A 336 21.33 -21.40 1.77
CA ASN A 336 22.13 -21.46 0.53
C ASN A 336 21.92 -20.12 -0.20
N GLN A 337 22.63 -19.09 0.25
CA GLN A 337 22.21 -17.69 0.09
C GLN A 337 22.19 -17.17 -1.36
N PHE A 338 22.75 -17.92 -2.31
CA PHE A 338 22.73 -17.62 -3.74
C PHE A 338 22.58 -18.91 -4.54
N ALA A 339 21.75 -18.93 -5.59
CA ALA A 339 21.55 -20.13 -6.40
C ALA A 339 22.77 -20.47 -7.29
N THR A 340 23.89 -19.76 -7.13
CA THR A 340 25.11 -19.92 -7.92
C THR A 340 26.34 -19.87 -7.01
N ASP A 341 27.34 -20.71 -7.26
CA ASP A 341 28.59 -20.81 -6.48
C ASP A 341 29.49 -19.55 -6.57
N ASN A 342 29.12 -18.55 -7.38
CA ASN A 342 29.95 -17.38 -7.71
C ASN A 342 29.49 -16.06 -7.05
N VAL A 343 28.65 -16.12 -6.02
CA VAL A 343 28.23 -14.91 -5.31
C VAL A 343 28.95 -14.76 -3.97
N GLU A 344 29.47 -13.56 -3.73
CA GLU A 344 30.11 -13.18 -2.47
C GLU A 344 29.20 -13.44 -1.26
N ALA A 345 29.70 -14.21 -0.28
CA ALA A 345 28.97 -14.53 0.96
C ALA A 345 28.68 -13.29 1.83
N ASN A 346 29.33 -12.15 1.56
CA ASN A 346 29.08 -10.90 2.24
C ASN A 346 27.94 -10.13 1.54
N PRO A 347 26.81 -9.86 2.21
CA PRO A 347 25.65 -9.18 1.61
C PRO A 347 25.98 -7.82 1.00
N ARG A 348 26.95 -7.09 1.54
CA ARG A 348 27.38 -5.79 0.99
C ARG A 348 28.15 -5.95 -0.29
N LYS A 349 29.08 -6.92 -0.35
CA LYS A 349 29.82 -7.21 -1.58
C LYS A 349 28.91 -7.76 -2.67
N ALA A 350 27.98 -8.67 -2.33
CA ALA A 350 26.98 -9.15 -3.27
C ALA A 350 26.10 -8.02 -3.79
N PHE A 351 25.65 -7.13 -2.88
CA PHE A 351 24.90 -5.94 -3.28
C PHE A 351 25.69 -5.07 -4.25
N GLU A 352 26.95 -4.75 -3.94
CA GLU A 352 27.82 -3.94 -4.77
C GLU A 352 28.13 -4.60 -6.12
N GLN A 353 28.32 -5.93 -6.13
CA GLN A 353 28.58 -6.74 -7.32
C GLN A 353 27.41 -6.75 -8.30
N TYR A 354 26.17 -6.80 -7.82
CA TYR A 354 24.99 -7.03 -8.66
C TYR A 354 24.10 -5.79 -8.86
N TRP A 355 24.03 -4.90 -7.87
CA TRP A 355 23.16 -3.72 -7.88
C TRP A 355 23.87 -2.44 -7.44
N GLY A 356 25.18 -2.49 -7.17
CA GLY A 356 25.94 -1.42 -6.53
C GLY A 356 25.91 -0.08 -7.27
N TYR A 357 25.88 -0.12 -8.60
CA TYR A 357 25.93 1.06 -9.44
C TYR A 357 24.52 1.47 -9.93
N ILE A 358 23.93 2.46 -9.27
CA ILE A 358 22.82 3.24 -9.82
C ILE A 358 23.31 4.69 -9.77
N PRO A 359 23.69 5.32 -10.90
CA PRO A 359 23.97 6.75 -10.91
C PRO A 359 22.75 7.47 -10.33
N ASN A 360 22.97 8.50 -9.52
CA ASN A 360 21.89 9.37 -9.09
C ASN A 360 21.05 9.75 -10.32
N PRO A 361 19.71 9.78 -10.23
CA PRO A 361 18.91 10.28 -11.34
C PRO A 361 19.48 11.63 -11.76
N SER A 362 19.97 11.71 -13.00
CA SER A 362 20.21 13.02 -13.60
C SER A 362 18.90 13.78 -13.45
N PRO A 363 18.91 15.03 -12.95
CA PRO A 363 17.71 15.85 -12.98
C PRO A 363 17.25 15.88 -14.44
N THR A 364 16.16 15.18 -14.75
CA THR A 364 15.66 15.11 -16.12
C THR A 364 15.39 16.52 -16.58
N GLU A 365 15.96 16.84 -17.74
CA GLU A 365 15.61 17.98 -18.57
C GLU A 365 14.08 18.07 -18.62
N SER A 366 13.55 19.08 -17.95
CA SER A 366 12.21 19.59 -18.18
C SER A 366 12.14 20.01 -19.65
N SER A 367 11.39 19.27 -20.45
CA SER A 367 10.91 19.71 -21.76
C SER A 367 9.41 19.52 -21.85
#